data_AF-A0A958EGD5-F1
#
_entry.id   AF-A0A958EGD5-F1
#
_cell.length_a   1.000
_cell.length_b   1.000
_cell.length_c   1.000
_cell.angle_alpha   90.00
_cell.angle_beta   90.00
_cell.angle_gamma   90.00
#
_symmetry.space_group_name_H-M   'P 1'
#
loop_
_entity.id
_entity.type
_entity.pdbx_description
1 polymer ?
#
loop_
_entity_poly.entity_id
_entity_poly.type
_entity_poly.pdbx_seq_one_letter_code
_entity_poly.pdbx_strand_id
1 'polypeptide(L)' 'MASALAILAGNIAGAVGCGAGFTESYPANPQLNFVYAGLVGKGDMNYLEMKSIATQLTIFQIPNRIFIFEDGHQWPP' A
#
# COMPACT_ATOMS: atom_id res chain seq x y z
N MET A 1 -0.26 5.83 -8.48
CA MET A 1 0.19 4.96 -7.37
C MET A 1 0.96 3.79 -7.95
N ALA A 2 2.03 3.32 -7.29
CA ALA A 2 2.86 2.21 -7.78
C ALA A 2 2.10 0.87 -7.88
N SER A 3 1.14 0.65 -6.97
CA SER A 3 0.23 -0.51 -6.94
C SER A 3 -0.53 -0.72 -8.25
N ALA A 4 -1.03 0.35 -8.88
CA ALA A 4 -1.74 0.27 -10.16
C ALA A 4 -0.86 -0.28 -11.29
N LEU A 5 0.42 0.14 -11.33
CA LEU A 5 1.38 -0.39 -12.30
C LEU A 5 1.70 -1.86 -12.03
N ALA A 6 1.84 -2.25 -10.75
CA ALA A 6 2.06 -3.64 -10.39
C ALA A 6 0.91 -4.56 -10.85
N ILE A 7 -0.34 -4.09 -10.68
CA ILE A 7 -1.54 -4.77 -11.18
C ILE A 7 -1.50 -4.90 -12.71
N LEU A 8 -1.28 -3.79 -13.41
CA LEU A 8 -1.36 -3.74 -14.88
C LEU A 8 -0.25 -4.52 -15.57
N ALA A 9 0.97 -4.48 -15.03
CA ALA A 9 2.10 -5.16 -15.62
C ALA A 9 2.03 -6.69 -15.42
N GLY A 10 1.44 -7.15 -14.31
CA GLY A 10 1.26 -8.57 -13.99
C GLY A 10 2.56 -9.35 -13.71
N ASN A 11 3.73 -8.75 -13.92
CA ASN A 11 5.06 -9.33 -13.76
C ASN A 11 5.94 -8.57 -12.76
N ILE A 12 5.37 -7.66 -11.97
CA ILE A 12 6.06 -6.93 -10.91
C ILE A 12 5.93 -7.73 -9.61
N ALA A 13 7.05 -8.05 -8.97
CA ALA A 13 7.06 -8.87 -7.75
C ALA A 13 6.49 -8.14 -6.51
N GLY A 14 6.55 -6.81 -6.47
CA GLY A 14 6.03 -6.04 -5.35
C GLY A 14 5.98 -4.53 -5.62
N ALA A 15 5.21 -3.83 -4.78
CA ALA A 15 5.07 -2.38 -4.82
C ALA A 15 5.36 -1.78 -3.44
N VAL A 16 6.03 -0.63 -3.43
CA VAL A 16 6.25 0.18 -2.23
C VAL A 16 5.45 1.48 -2.36
N GLY A 17 4.53 1.72 -1.43
CA GLY A 17 3.78 2.98 -1.33
C GLY A 17 4.31 3.85 -0.18
N CYS A 18 4.47 5.15 -0.41
CA CYS A 18 4.80 6.13 0.63
C CYS A 18 3.67 7.17 0.70
N GLY A 19 2.91 7.17 1.78
CA GLY A 19 1.70 8.00 1.92
C GLY A 19 0.66 7.73 0.82
N ALA A 20 0.69 6.54 0.20
CA ALA A 20 -0.12 6.24 -0.98
C ALA A 20 -0.53 4.77 -1.00
N GLY A 21 -1.80 4.53 -1.32
CA GLY A 21 -2.43 3.22 -1.29
C GLY A 21 -2.70 2.58 -2.66
N PHE A 22 -3.97 2.20 -2.87
CA PHE A 22 -4.51 1.67 -4.12
C PHE A 22 -5.53 2.66 -4.68
N THR A 23 -5.56 2.79 -6.01
CA THR A 23 -6.52 3.68 -6.68
C THR A 23 -7.84 2.92 -6.90
N GLU A 24 -8.96 3.64 -6.89
CA GLU A 24 -10.28 3.05 -7.11
C GLU A 24 -10.40 2.31 -8.46
N SER A 25 -9.68 2.75 -9.49
CA SER A 25 -9.67 2.09 -10.80
C SER A 25 -8.92 0.75 -10.79
N TYR A 26 -8.02 0.54 -9.83
CA TYR A 26 -7.21 -0.67 -9.67
C TYR A 26 -7.14 -1.03 -8.17
N PRO A 27 -8.26 -1.49 -7.59
CA PRO A 27 -8.36 -1.73 -6.16
C PRO A 27 -7.62 -3.01 -5.75
N ALA A 28 -7.33 -3.12 -4.46
CA ALA A 28 -6.86 -4.38 -3.88
C ALA A 28 -7.92 -5.48 -4.07
N ASN A 29 -7.50 -6.67 -4.48
CA ASN A 29 -8.37 -7.82 -4.70
C ASN A 29 -7.65 -9.14 -4.38
N PRO A 30 -8.35 -10.28 -4.21
CA PRO A 30 -7.72 -11.56 -3.88
C PRO A 30 -6.80 -12.15 -4.96
N GLN A 31 -6.86 -11.67 -6.21
CA GLN A 31 -6.09 -12.21 -7.33
C GLN A 31 -4.72 -11.53 -7.49
N LEU A 32 -4.38 -10.57 -6.62
CA LEU A 32 -3.07 -9.91 -6.67
C LEU A 32 -1.94 -10.91 -6.45
N ASN A 33 -0.92 -10.82 -7.29
CA ASN A 33 0.22 -11.74 -7.34
C ASN A 33 1.55 -11.07 -6.96
N PHE A 34 1.50 -9.94 -6.26
CA PHE A 34 2.66 -9.17 -5.84
C PHE A 34 2.56 -8.81 -4.35
N VAL A 35 3.71 -8.53 -3.72
CA VAL A 35 3.79 -8.14 -2.31
C VAL A 35 3.69 -6.63 -2.13
N TYR A 36 3.16 -6.17 -1.00
CA TYR A 36 3.00 -4.74 -0.74
C TYR A 36 3.75 -4.25 0.50
N ALA A 37 4.54 -3.20 0.37
CA ALA A 37 5.08 -2.48 1.52
C ALA A 37 4.55 -1.03 1.52
N GLY A 38 4.11 -0.54 2.67
CA GLY A 38 3.67 0.84 2.84
C GLY A 38 4.49 1.58 3.88
N LEU A 39 4.73 2.86 3.67
CA LEU A 39 5.37 3.79 4.60
C LEU A 39 4.40 4.95 4.80
N VAL A 40 4.08 5.31 6.04
CA VAL A 40 3.15 6.41 6.29
C VAL A 40 3.43 7.10 7.62
N GLY A 41 3.38 8.42 7.61
CA GLY A 41 3.46 9.21 8.83
C GLY A 41 2.18 9.07 9.65
N LYS A 42 2.29 9.06 10.98
CA LYS A 42 1.12 9.02 11.87
C LYS A 42 0.22 10.27 11.74
N GLY A 43 0.82 11.42 11.38
CA GLY A 43 0.11 12.66 11.08
C GLY A 43 -0.21 12.85 9.60
N ASP A 44 0.05 11.86 8.75
CA ASP A 44 -0.25 11.88 7.33
C ASP A 44 -1.77 11.76 7.10
N MET A 45 -2.33 12.55 6.18
CA MET A 45 -3.74 12.46 5.81
C MET A 45 -4.11 11.07 5.26
N ASN A 46 -3.15 10.34 4.68
CA ASN A 46 -3.34 8.99 4.15
C ASN A 46 -3.19 7.88 5.21
N TYR A 47 -2.92 8.20 6.49
CA TYR A 47 -2.70 7.21 7.55
C TYR A 47 -3.83 6.18 7.68
N LEU A 48 -5.08 6.64 7.75
CA LEU A 48 -6.24 5.74 7.90
C LEU A 48 -6.48 4.89 6.64
N GLU A 49 -6.27 5.48 5.46
CA GLU A 49 -6.36 4.76 4.18
C GLU A 49 -5.32 3.63 4.12
N MET A 50 -4.06 3.94 4.44
CA MET A 50 -2.96 2.98 4.46
C MET A 50 -3.21 1.81 5.43
N LYS A 51 -3.81 2.08 6.60
CA LYS A 51 -4.25 1.02 7.54
C LYS A 51 -5.40 0.17 7.00
N SER A 52 -6.36 0.80 6.34
CA SER A 52 -7.49 0.08 5.72
C SER A 52 -6.98 -0.88 4.65
N ILE A 53 -6.05 -0.43 3.81
CA ILE A 53 -5.42 -1.25 2.77
C ILE A 53 -4.67 -2.43 3.37
N ALA A 54 -3.86 -2.22 4.40
CA ALA A 54 -3.16 -3.32 5.07
C ALA A 54 -4.12 -4.38 5.63
N THR A 55 -5.26 -3.92 6.17
CA THR A 55 -6.32 -4.81 6.66
C THR A 55 -6.92 -5.62 5.51
N GLN A 56 -7.25 -4.98 4.40
CA GLN A 56 -7.79 -5.66 3.21
C GLN A 56 -6.81 -6.67 2.62
N LEU A 57 -5.55 -6.29 2.43
CA LEU A 57 -4.51 -7.19 1.92
C LEU A 57 -4.30 -8.39 2.85
N THR A 58 -4.39 -8.20 4.16
CA THR A 58 -4.30 -9.29 5.14
C THR A 58 -5.49 -10.25 5.02
N ILE A 59 -6.71 -9.74 4.84
CA ILE A 59 -7.91 -10.58 4.59
C ILE A 59 -7.73 -11.41 3.31
N PHE A 60 -7.14 -10.81 2.27
CA PHE A 60 -6.83 -11.49 1.01
C PHE A 60 -5.60 -12.40 1.08
N GLN A 61 -4.96 -12.52 2.23
CA GLN A 61 -3.74 -13.30 2.44
C GLN A 61 -2.57 -12.86 1.54
N ILE A 62 -2.56 -11.59 1.12
CA ILE A 62 -1.48 -11.00 0.33
C ILE A 62 -0.37 -10.57 1.29
N PRO A 63 0.89 -10.99 1.08
CA PRO A 63 2.00 -10.57 1.92
C PRO A 63 2.13 -9.04 1.90
N ASN A 64 1.98 -8.43 3.07
CA ASN A 64 2.06 -6.99 3.20
C ASN A 64 2.66 -6.54 4.53
N ARG A 65 3.20 -5.32 4.57
CA ARG A 65 3.65 -4.65 5.80
C ARG A 65 3.52 -3.13 5.67
N ILE A 66 3.02 -2.47 6.72
CA ILE A 66 3.07 -1.01 6.85
C ILE A 66 4.09 -0.62 7.90
N PHE A 67 4.95 0.33 7.57
CA PHE A 67 5.87 1.01 8.46
C PHE A 67 5.29 2.39 8.80
N ILE A 68 5.17 2.67 10.10
CA ILE A 68 4.60 3.92 10.61
C ILE A 68 5.72 4.70 11.29
N PHE A 69 5.84 5.99 10.98
CA PHE A 69 6.78 6.91 11.62
C PHE A 69 6.07 8.10 12.25
N GLU A 70 6.70 8.72 13.26
CA GLU A 70 6.13 9.81 14.06
C GLU A 70 6.30 11.18 13.35
N ASP A 71 5.77 11.30 12.14
CA ASP A 71 5.72 12.55 11.37
C ASP A 71 4.46 12.60 10.47
N GLY A 72 4.32 13.62 9.61
CA GLY A 72 3.21 13.84 8.70
C GLY A 72 3.44 13.31 7.28
N HIS A 73 2.91 14.03 6.29
CA HIS A 73 3.00 13.67 4.86
C HIS A 73 4.35 14.03 4.26
N GLN A 74 5.37 13.22 4.58
CA GLN A 74 6.72 13.35 4.06
C GLN A 74 7.42 11.99 3.98
N TRP A 75 8.61 11.93 3.37
CA TRP A 75 9.40 10.70 3.38
C TRP A 75 9.93 10.42 4.79
N PRO A 76 10.00 9.14 5.19
CA PRO A 76 10.70 8.76 6.42
C PRO A 76 12.19 9.13 6.34
N PRO A 77 12.82 9.44 7.49
CA PRO A 77 14.26 9.73 7.58
C PRO A 77 15.15 8.53 7.21
#